data_AF-A0A401PQB6-F1
#
_entry.id   AF-A0A401PQB6-F1
#
_cell.length_a   1.000
_cell.length_b   1.000
_cell.length_c   1.000
_cell.angle_alpha   90.00
_cell.angle_beta   90.00
_cell.angle_gamma   90.00
#
_symmetry.space_group_name_H-M   'P 1'
#
loop_
_entity.id
_entity.type
_entity.pdbx_description
1 polymer ?
#
loop_
_entity_poly.entity_id
_entity_poly.type
_entity_poly.pdbx_seq_one_letter_code
_entity_poly.pdbx_strand_id
1 'polypeptide(L)'
;MQKTRQRGLDLTEFSQYDRYHRYAAEEYVLQMGGVLCPRPGCGAGLLPDPGLRRIECLPQNGVGCGFVFCRECKEEFHVEECRDLHIRDTTVNQQ
;
A
#
# COMPACT_ATOMS: atom_id res chain seq x y z
N MET A 1 36.31 -28.88 18.85
CA MET A 1 35.22 -29.18 19.81
C MET A 1 34.76 -27.83 20.35
N GLN A 2 33.52 -27.36 20.34
CA GLN A 2 32.19 -27.98 20.25
C GLN A 2 31.27 -27.02 19.46
N LYS A 3 30.35 -27.58 18.66
CA LYS A 3 29.20 -26.86 18.09
C LYS A 3 28.25 -26.47 19.23
N THR A 4 27.75 -25.24 19.26
CA THR A 4 26.51 -24.95 19.99
C THR A 4 25.42 -24.52 19.01
N ARG A 5 24.50 -25.46 18.83
CA ARG A 5 23.24 -25.39 18.10
C ARG A 5 22.26 -24.48 18.86
N GLN A 6 21.44 -23.76 18.07
CA GLN A 6 20.04 -23.42 18.32
C GLN A 6 19.68 -22.45 19.46
N ARG A 7 18.99 -21.38 19.07
CA ARG A 7 17.57 -21.07 19.39
C ARG A 7 17.27 -19.76 18.64
N GLY A 8 16.34 -19.69 17.70
CA GLY A 8 14.90 -19.89 17.93
C GLY A 8 14.28 -18.50 18.17
N LEU A 9 13.47 -18.05 17.22
CA LEU A 9 12.49 -16.94 17.33
C LEU A 9 13.02 -15.60 17.83
N ASP A 10 13.16 -14.63 16.91
CA ASP A 10 12.87 -13.24 17.24
C ASP A 10 11.53 -12.86 16.59
N LEU A 11 10.46 -13.55 17.01
CA LEU A 11 9.09 -13.07 16.89
C LEU A 11 8.73 -12.32 18.17
N THR A 12 9.63 -11.45 18.64
CA THR A 12 9.30 -10.53 19.73
C THR A 12 8.34 -9.47 19.18
N GLU A 13 7.51 -8.93 20.05
CA GLU A 13 6.65 -7.78 19.80
C GLU A 13 7.46 -6.60 19.21
N PHE A 14 7.71 -6.61 17.90
CA PHE A 14 8.17 -5.47 17.13
C PHE A 14 6.95 -4.54 16.98
N SER A 15 6.60 -4.00 18.15
CA SER A 15 5.62 -3.00 18.52
C SER A 15 4.28 -3.12 17.77
N GLN A 16 3.31 -3.78 18.40
CA GLN A 16 1.89 -3.65 18.02
C GLN A 16 1.46 -2.16 17.92
N TYR A 17 2.12 -1.28 18.69
CA TYR A 17 1.95 0.16 18.63
C TYR A 17 2.47 0.78 17.32
N ASP A 18 3.63 0.37 16.81
CA ASP A 18 4.19 0.88 15.56
C ASP A 18 3.31 0.44 14.37
N ARG A 19 2.82 -0.80 14.43
CA ARG A 19 1.84 -1.30 13.46
C ARG A 19 0.56 -0.48 13.50
N TYR A 20 0.02 -0.26 14.70
CA TYR A 20 -1.18 0.55 14.89
C TYR A 20 -1.00 1.97 14.32
N HIS A 21 0.11 2.64 14.63
CA HIS A 21 0.41 3.97 14.11
C HIS A 21 0.49 4.00 12.60
N ARG A 22 1.19 3.02 12.00
CA ARG A 22 1.28 2.93 10.54
C ARG A 22 -0.08 2.71 9.91
N TYR A 23 -0.88 1.79 10.44
CA TYR A 23 -2.23 1.53 9.93
C TYR A 23 -3.15 2.75 10.09
N ALA A 24 -3.04 3.49 11.19
CA ALA A 24 -3.78 4.73 11.37
C ALA A 24 -3.39 5.80 10.33
N ALA A 25 -2.11 5.94 10.02
CA ALA A 25 -1.64 6.85 8.98
C ALA A 25 -2.10 6.42 7.57
N GLU A 26 -2.02 5.13 7.26
CA GLU A 26 -2.52 4.54 6.01
C GLU A 26 -4.03 4.79 5.84
N GLU A 27 -4.81 4.52 6.89
CA GLU A 27 -6.25 4.73 6.89
C GLU A 27 -6.62 6.21 6.71
N TYR A 28 -5.89 7.13 7.36
CA TYR A 28 -6.10 8.56 7.15
C TYR A 28 -5.90 8.97 5.68
N VAL A 29 -4.84 8.48 5.04
CA VAL A 29 -4.60 8.72 3.61
C VAL A 29 -5.77 8.22 2.76
N LEU A 30 -6.29 7.02 3.07
CA LEU A 30 -7.43 6.43 2.34
C LEU A 30 -8.72 7.24 2.54
N GLN A 31 -9.01 7.69 3.77
CA GLN A 31 -10.19 8.51 4.07
C GLN A 31 -10.15 9.87 3.38
N MET A 32 -8.96 10.43 3.17
CA MET A 32 -8.76 11.67 2.40
C MET A 32 -8.86 11.45 0.87
N GLY A 33 -9.22 10.25 0.42
CA GLY A 33 -9.30 9.90 -1.00
C GLY A 33 -7.93 9.66 -1.66
N GLY A 34 -6.90 9.44 -0.85
CA GLY A 34 -5.56 9.05 -1.29
C GLY A 34 -5.45 7.60 -1.73
N VAL A 35 -4.22 7.19 -2.03
CA VAL A 35 -3.88 5.81 -2.41
C VAL A 35 -2.55 5.40 -1.81
N LEU A 36 -2.39 4.11 -1.53
CA LEU A 36 -1.10 3.53 -1.13
C LEU A 36 -0.37 2.99 -2.37
N CYS A 37 0.95 3.11 -2.39
CA CYS A 37 1.78 2.50 -3.42
C CYS A 37 1.70 0.97 -3.33
N PRO A 38 1.35 0.25 -4.42
CA PRO A 38 1.14 -1.20 -4.41
C PRO A 38 2.46 -1.99 -4.41
N ARG A 39 3.61 -1.34 -4.59
CA ARG A 39 4.90 -2.04 -4.68
C ARG A 39 5.26 -2.71 -3.35
N PRO A 40 5.58 -4.02 -3.36
CA PRO A 40 6.10 -4.69 -2.18
C PRO A 40 7.32 -3.95 -1.63
N GLY A 41 7.31 -3.69 -0.31
CA GLY A 41 8.38 -2.97 0.37
C GLY A 41 8.34 -1.44 0.26
N CYS A 42 7.38 -0.85 -0.45
CA CYS A 42 7.20 0.62 -0.49
C CYS A 42 6.03 1.08 0.39
N GLY A 43 4.78 0.88 -0.05
CA GLY A 43 3.59 1.26 0.72
C GLY A 43 3.43 2.77 1.01
N ALA A 44 4.14 3.66 0.29
CA ALA A 44 4.01 5.10 0.50
C ALA A 44 2.56 5.58 0.28
N GLY A 45 2.05 6.40 1.20
CA GLY A 45 0.75 7.05 1.07
C GLY A 45 0.82 8.30 0.20
N LEU A 46 -0.06 8.39 -0.80
CA LEU A 46 -0.09 9.47 -1.79
C LEU A 46 -1.46 10.14 -1.79
N LEU A 47 -1.46 11.47 -1.90
CA LEU A 47 -2.66 12.30 -2.03
C LEU A 47 -2.68 12.99 -3.42
N PRO A 48 -2.91 12.23 -4.51
CA PRO A 48 -3.02 12.80 -5.84
C PRO A 48 -4.35 13.54 -6.02
N ASP A 49 -4.39 14.45 -7.00
CA ASP A 49 -5.62 15.16 -7.37
C ASP A 49 -6.76 14.17 -7.70
N PRO A 50 -8.01 14.53 -7.33
CA PRO A 50 -9.17 13.72 -7.66
C PRO A 50 -9.31 13.59 -9.19
N GLY A 51 -9.65 12.39 -9.66
CA GLY A 51 -9.83 12.11 -11.09
C GLY A 51 -8.56 11.71 -11.85
N LEU A 52 -7.37 11.83 -11.26
CA LEU A 52 -6.15 11.36 -11.90
C LEU A 52 -6.02 9.83 -11.81
N ARG A 53 -6.00 9.15 -12.96
CA ARG A 53 -5.77 7.69 -13.04
C ARG A 53 -4.29 7.31 -12.99
N ARG A 54 -3.40 8.14 -13.55
CA ARG A 54 -1.94 7.91 -13.54
C ARG A 54 -1.35 8.40 -12.23
N ILE A 55 -0.91 7.50 -11.37
CA ILE A 55 -0.27 7.86 -10.10
C ILE A 55 1.22 7.53 -10.18
N GLU A 56 2.06 8.46 -9.73
CA GLU A 56 3.51 8.27 -9.69
C GLU A 56 4.00 8.34 -8.25
N CYS A 57 4.64 7.26 -7.79
CA CYS A 57 5.21 7.17 -6.45
C CYS A 57 6.57 7.87 -6.40
N LEU A 58 6.57 9.20 -6.43
CA LEU A 58 7.79 10.00 -6.55
C LEU A 58 8.78 9.72 -5.41
N PRO A 59 10.06 9.42 -5.71
CA PRO A 59 11.09 9.26 -4.71
C PRO A 59 11.56 10.64 -4.21
N GLN A 60 10.81 11.22 -3.26
CA GLN A 60 11.15 12.50 -2.62
C GLN A 60 11.48 12.27 -1.14
N ASN A 61 12.53 12.92 -0.63
CA ASN A 61 12.94 12.85 0.78
C ASN A 61 13.15 11.42 1.31
N GLY A 62 13.58 10.49 0.44
CA GLY A 62 13.77 9.07 0.81
C GLY A 62 12.47 8.28 0.94
N VAL A 63 11.32 8.86 0.58
CA VAL A 63 10.01 8.19 0.54
C VAL A 63 9.60 7.99 -0.92
N GLY A 64 9.05 6.82 -1.24
CA GLY A 64 8.62 6.46 -2.59
C GLY A 64 9.62 5.61 -3.38
N CYS A 65 9.17 5.02 -4.49
CA CYS A 65 9.95 4.03 -5.25
C CYS A 65 10.01 4.28 -6.76
N GLY A 66 9.44 5.38 -7.26
CA GLY A 66 9.37 5.74 -8.68
C GLY A 66 8.36 4.95 -9.50
N PHE A 67 7.59 4.04 -8.88
CA PHE A 67 6.62 3.23 -9.61
C PHE A 67 5.42 4.05 -10.07
N VAL A 68 5.05 3.88 -11.34
CA VAL A 68 3.89 4.53 -11.95
C VAL A 68 2.79 3.50 -12.12
N PHE A 69 1.64 3.74 -11.49
CA PHE A 69 0.55 2.78 -11.42
C PHE A 69 -0.82 3.40 -11.68
N CYS A 70 -1.77 2.55 -12.06
CA CYS A 70 -3.15 2.92 -12.26
C CYS A 70 -3.88 3.04 -10.91
N ARG A 71 -4.59 4.15 -10.69
CA ARG A 71 -5.38 4.40 -9.48
C ARG A 71 -6.44 3.32 -9.23
N GLU A 72 -7.01 2.75 -10.29
CA GLU A 72 -8.16 1.85 -10.22
C GLU A 72 -7.74 0.41 -9.93
N CYS A 73 -6.96 -0.21 -10.83
CA CYS A 73 -6.55 -1.61 -10.70
C CYS A 73 -5.28 -1.81 -9.85
N LYS A 74 -4.54 -0.75 -9.51
CA LYS A 74 -3.25 -0.80 -8.79
C LYS A 74 -2.11 -1.51 -9.54
N GLU A 75 -2.29 -1.81 -10.82
CA GLU A 75 -1.24 -2.35 -11.69
C GLU A 75 -0.41 -1.24 -12.36
N GLU A 76 0.59 -1.62 -13.16
CA GLU A 76 1.33 -0.68 -14.01
C GLU A 76 0.38 0.22 -14.80
N PHE A 77 0.72 1.52 -14.90
CA PHE A 77 -0.18 2.46 -15.55
C PHE A 77 -0.42 2.10 -17.03
N HIS A 78 -1.68 2.14 -17.42
CA HIS A 78 -2.14 1.88 -18.79
C HIS A 78 -3.17 2.93 -19.22
N VAL A 79 -3.18 3.23 -20.52
CA VAL A 79 -4.11 4.20 -21.14
C VAL A 79 -5.49 3.59 -21.36
N GLU A 80 -5.52 2.32 -21.75
CA GLU A 80 -6.75 1.56 -22.00
C GLU A 80 -7.59 1.38 -20.72
N GLU A 81 -8.79 0.81 -20.84
CA GLU A 81 -9.60 0.41 -19.69
C GLU A 81 -8.93 -0.70 -18.86
N CYS A 82 -9.20 -0.72 -17.56
CA CYS A 82 -8.68 -1.75 -16.66
C CYS A 82 -9.24 -3.12 -17.09
N ARG A 83 -8.36 -4.07 -17.44
CA ARG A 83 -8.76 -5.42 -17.90
C ARG A 83 -9.46 -6.23 -16.82
N ASP A 84 -9.10 -6.02 -15.56
CA ASP A 84 -9.68 -6.66 -14.39
C ASP A 84 -10.10 -5.60 -13.39
N LEU A 85 -11.25 -4.95 -13.63
CA LEU A 85 -12.00 -4.36 -12.53
C LEU A 85 -12.55 -5.52 -11.69
N HIS A 86 -11.73 -6.10 -10.81
CA HIS A 86 -12.27 -6.87 -9.69
C HIS A 86 -12.99 -5.87 -8.80
N ILE A 87 -14.26 -5.60 -9.15
CA ILE A 87 -15.21 -4.91 -8.32
C ILE A 87 -15.24 -5.71 -7.01
N ARG A 88 -14.55 -5.23 -5.97
CA ARG A 88 -15.00 -5.56 -4.62
C ARG A 88 -16.25 -4.74 -4.45
N ASP A 89 -17.35 -5.37 -4.82
CA ASP A 89 -18.70 -4.85 -4.73
C ASP A 89 -18.90 -4.20 -3.36
N THR A 90 -18.90 -2.87 -3.32
CA THR A 90 -19.72 -2.16 -2.33
C THR A 90 -21.17 -2.29 -2.79
N THR A 91 -21.71 -3.51 -2.74
CA THR A 91 -23.15 -3.71 -2.74
C THR A 91 -23.67 -3.29 -1.36
N VAL A 92 -23.88 -1.98 -1.20
CA VAL A 92 -24.98 -1.52 -0.34
C VAL A 92 -26.27 -1.90 -1.08
N ASN A 93 -26.73 -3.12 -0.87
CA ASN A 93 -28.14 -3.51 -0.89
C ASN A 93 -28.26 -4.99 -0.51
N GLN A 94 -28.57 -5.24 0.75
CA GLN A 94 -29.37 -6.40 1.13
C GLN A 94 -30.52 -5.89 2.00
N GLN A 95 -31.71 -6.29 1.55
CA GLN A 95 -33.08 -5.99 1.97
C GLN A 95 -33.33 -5.67 3.45
#